data_AF-A0A6A6NIB0-F1
#
_entry.id   AF-A0A6A6NIB0-F1
#
_cell.length_a   1.000
_cell.length_b   1.000
_cell.length_c   1.000
_cell.angle_alpha   90.00
_cell.angle_beta   90.00
_cell.angle_gamma   90.00
#
_symmetry.space_group_name_H-M   'P 1'
#
loop_
_entity.id
_entity.type
_entity.pdbx_description
1 polymer ?
#
loop_
_entity_poly.entity_id
_entity_poly.type
_entity_poly.pdbx_seq_one_letter_code
_entity_poly.pdbx_strand_id
1 'polypeptide(L)'
;MKISINYSSIICPAVLQEAPNKQIWLSNIDLLLGGGHTPILYLYKPNGPFSSNFFDVKVLKEALKQVLVLYYPVAGRLRKHDNGKTEINCNGEGVLFIEAQANSAMVDINDFTPSQQLWQLIPVVEYSNGISSYPLLLLQVTKFACGGVSLGIGWHHILADGVGFTNFMIAWGNIVRGLPIGIPPSFDRTILSHRVPPTPTIHHTNMDPHPH
;
A
#
# COMPACT_ATOMS: atom_id res chain seq x y z
N MET A 1 12.31 -1.28 22.68
CA MET A 1 10.87 -1.30 22.36
C MET A 1 10.44 -2.74 22.11
N LYS A 2 9.40 -3.23 22.81
CA LYS A 2 8.78 -4.54 22.53
C LYS A 2 7.40 -4.31 21.94
N ILE A 3 7.15 -4.88 20.76
CA ILE A 3 5.86 -4.84 20.08
C ILE A 3 5.18 -6.20 20.24
N SER A 4 3.89 -6.19 20.54
CA SER A 4 3.05 -7.38 20.57
C SER A 4 1.89 -7.20 19.59
N ILE A 5 1.74 -8.17 18.69
CA ILE A 5 0.61 -8.20 17.75
C ILE A 5 -0.59 -8.77 18.51
N ASN A 6 -1.68 -8.00 18.52
CA ASN A 6 -2.93 -8.39 19.16
C ASN A 6 -3.83 -9.14 18.18
N TYR A 7 -4.00 -8.57 16.98
CA TYR A 7 -4.87 -9.09 15.94
C TYR A 7 -4.26 -8.88 14.56
N SER A 8 -4.55 -9.81 13.67
CA SER A 8 -4.24 -9.71 12.24
C SER A 8 -5.48 -10.11 11.46
N SER A 9 -5.83 -9.32 10.44
CA SER A 9 -7.03 -9.56 9.64
C SER A 9 -6.83 -9.09 8.21
N ILE A 10 -7.46 -9.80 7.27
CA ILE A 10 -7.57 -9.36 5.88
C ILE A 10 -8.82 -8.48 5.74
N ILE A 11 -8.65 -7.30 5.15
CA ILE A 11 -9.73 -6.36 4.90
C ILE A 11 -10.04 -6.34 3.40
N CYS A 12 -11.20 -6.88 3.04
CA CYS A 12 -11.68 -6.90 1.67
C CYS A 12 -12.53 -5.66 1.35
N PRO A 13 -12.75 -5.32 0.07
CA PRO A 13 -13.68 -4.25 -0.33
C PRO A 13 -15.09 -4.49 0.24
N ALA A 14 -15.82 -3.42 0.56
CA ALA A 14 -17.15 -3.49 1.18
C ALA A 14 -18.20 -4.17 0.27
N VAL A 15 -18.00 -4.15 -1.05
CA VAL A 15 -18.89 -4.77 -2.03
C VAL A 15 -18.06 -5.73 -2.88
N LEU A 16 -18.45 -7.01 -2.89
CA LEU A 16 -17.98 -8.00 -3.87
C LEU A 16 -18.75 -7.81 -5.19
N GLN A 17 -18.63 -6.64 -5.80
CA GLN A 17 -19.04 -6.44 -7.20
C GLN A 17 -17.89 -6.90 -8.09
N GLU A 18 -18.20 -7.37 -9.31
CA GLU A 18 -17.15 -7.59 -10.29
C GLU A 18 -16.37 -6.29 -10.44
N ALA A 19 -15.06 -6.33 -10.16
CA ALA A 19 -14.19 -5.19 -10.36
C ALA A 19 -14.38 -4.66 -11.79
N PRO A 20 -14.47 -3.33 -12.01
CA PRO A 20 -14.70 -2.76 -13.34
C PRO A 20 -13.76 -3.34 -14.40
N ASN A 21 -12.51 -3.57 -14.00
CA ASN A 21 -11.55 -4.40 -14.72
C ASN A 21 -11.04 -5.51 -13.80
N LYS A 22 -11.15 -6.76 -14.24
CA LYS A 22 -10.63 -7.93 -13.50
C LYS A 22 -9.09 -7.96 -13.46
N GLN A 23 -8.43 -7.21 -14.35
CA GLN A 23 -6.98 -7.22 -14.54
C GLN A 23 -6.51 -5.80 -14.84
N ILE A 24 -5.39 -5.39 -14.27
CA ILE A 24 -4.71 -4.14 -14.63
C ILE A 24 -3.37 -4.49 -15.26
N TRP A 25 -3.24 -4.15 -16.54
CA TRP A 25 -1.97 -4.20 -17.26
C TRP A 25 -0.97 -3.24 -16.63
N LEU A 26 0.29 -3.68 -16.53
CA LEU A 26 1.39 -2.89 -15.98
C LEU A 26 2.20 -2.27 -17.12
N SER A 27 2.43 -0.97 -17.03
CA SER A 27 3.28 -0.24 -17.96
C SER A 27 4.76 -0.54 -17.74
N ASN A 28 5.59 -0.18 -18.70
CA ASN A 28 7.05 -0.32 -18.57
C ASN A 28 7.59 0.44 -17.35
N ILE A 29 6.98 1.57 -16.97
CA ILE A 29 7.36 2.35 -15.79
C ILE A 29 7.01 1.59 -14.51
N ASP A 30 5.84 0.97 -14.47
CA ASP A 30 5.41 0.15 -13.33
C ASP A 30 6.31 -1.06 -13.13
N LEU A 31 6.77 -1.68 -14.22
CA LEU A 31 7.65 -2.84 -14.18
C LEU A 31 9.11 -2.47 -13.85
N LEU A 32 9.59 -1.32 -14.35
CA LEU A 32 10.94 -0.83 -14.05
C LEU A 32 11.11 -0.52 -12.56
N LEU A 33 10.08 0.07 -11.96
CA LEU A 33 10.03 0.44 -10.54
C LEU A 33 9.27 -0.59 -9.69
N GLY A 34 8.91 -1.74 -10.29
CA GLY A 34 8.08 -2.80 -9.71
C GLY A 34 8.78 -3.64 -8.65
N GLY A 35 9.59 -3.01 -7.81
CA GLY A 35 10.16 -3.60 -6.60
C GLY A 35 9.06 -3.99 -5.60
N GLY A 36 9.48 -4.50 -4.44
CA GLY A 36 8.57 -4.93 -3.38
C GLY A 36 7.81 -3.78 -2.72
N HIS A 37 7.56 -3.94 -1.42
CA HIS A 37 6.82 -2.95 -0.65
C HIS A 37 7.70 -1.79 -0.24
N THR A 38 7.33 -0.59 -0.68
CA THR A 38 7.85 0.67 -0.15
C THR A 38 7.37 0.82 1.29
N PRO A 39 8.29 0.96 2.26
CA PRO A 39 7.95 1.13 3.65
C PRO A 39 7.66 2.61 3.95
N ILE A 40 6.51 2.90 4.54
CA ILE A 40 6.13 4.23 5.02
C ILE A 40 5.72 4.12 6.50
N LEU A 41 6.07 5.12 7.29
CA LEU A 41 5.69 5.21 8.70
C LEU A 41 5.13 6.60 9.00
N TYR A 42 3.91 6.64 9.53
CA TYR A 42 3.32 7.84 10.11
C TYR A 42 3.27 7.74 11.62
N LEU A 43 3.56 8.83 12.32
CA LEU A 43 3.53 8.93 13.78
C LEU A 43 2.56 10.02 14.20
N TYR A 44 1.62 9.67 15.08
CA TYR A 44 0.56 10.54 15.55
C TYR A 44 0.63 10.71 17.05
N LYS A 45 0.79 11.95 17.49
CA LYS A 45 0.71 12.32 18.90
C LYS A 45 -0.74 12.15 19.39
N PRO A 46 -0.94 11.74 20.65
CA PRO A 46 -2.28 11.61 21.21
C PRO A 46 -3.00 12.96 21.23
N ASN A 47 -4.29 12.99 20.88
CA ASN A 47 -5.13 14.19 20.90
C ASN A 47 -5.65 14.54 22.31
N GLY A 48 -4.81 14.36 23.34
CA GLY A 48 -5.13 14.58 24.75
C GLY A 48 -5.37 13.30 25.56
N PRO A 49 -5.40 13.40 26.90
CA PRO A 49 -5.37 12.24 27.81
C PRO A 49 -6.61 11.33 27.79
N PHE A 50 -7.71 11.70 27.10
CA PHE A 50 -9.01 11.01 27.20
C PHE A 50 -9.76 10.82 25.86
N SER A 51 -9.06 10.89 24.73
CA SER A 51 -9.67 10.63 23.41
C SER A 51 -9.92 9.13 23.21
N SER A 52 -11.03 8.60 23.73
CA SER A 52 -11.37 7.16 23.64
C SER A 52 -11.48 6.64 22.19
N ASN A 53 -11.70 7.54 21.24
CA ASN A 53 -11.81 7.27 19.81
C ASN A 53 -10.54 7.56 18.99
N PHE A 54 -9.41 7.93 19.62
CA PHE A 54 -8.16 8.20 18.90
C PHE A 54 -7.68 6.92 18.20
N PHE A 55 -7.60 6.95 16.87
CA PHE A 55 -7.29 5.78 16.05
C PHE A 55 -8.18 4.57 16.41
N ASP A 56 -9.50 4.77 16.40
CA ASP A 56 -10.44 3.66 16.47
C ASP A 56 -10.26 2.74 15.25
N VAL A 57 -9.67 1.57 15.49
CA VAL A 57 -9.37 0.55 14.49
C VAL A 57 -10.62 0.05 13.78
N LYS A 58 -11.80 0.08 14.42
CA LYS A 58 -13.06 -0.31 13.77
C LYS A 58 -13.44 0.69 12.69
N VAL A 59 -13.33 1.99 13.01
CA VAL A 59 -13.58 3.08 12.05
C VAL A 59 -12.57 3.02 10.90
N LEU A 60 -11.28 2.81 11.21
CA LEU A 60 -10.23 2.69 10.20
C LEU A 60 -10.48 1.52 9.24
N LYS A 61 -10.80 0.33 9.77
CA LYS A 61 -11.10 -0.86 8.97
C LYS A 61 -12.35 -0.67 8.12
N GLU A 62 -13.41 -0.07 8.66
CA GLU A 62 -14.64 0.14 7.90
C GLU A 62 -14.45 1.15 6.76
N ALA A 63 -13.75 2.25 7.03
CA ALA A 63 -13.36 3.19 5.98
C ALA A 63 -12.42 2.56 4.94
N LEU A 64 -11.56 1.62 5.35
CA LEU A 64 -10.68 0.88 4.45
C LEU A 64 -11.49 -0.03 3.49
N LYS A 65 -12.50 -0.74 3.98
CA LYS A 65 -13.40 -1.51 3.10
C LYS A 65 -14.06 -0.63 2.05
N GLN A 66 -14.48 0.58 2.43
CA GLN A 66 -15.13 1.53 1.53
C GLN A 66 -14.16 2.11 0.49
N VAL A 67 -12.97 2.55 0.89
CA VAL A 67 -11.98 3.11 -0.06
C VAL A 67 -11.52 2.05 -1.06
N LEU A 68 -11.42 0.78 -0.64
CA LEU A 68 -11.05 -0.34 -1.50
C LEU A 68 -12.09 -0.68 -2.56
N VAL A 69 -13.34 -0.17 -2.47
CA VAL A 69 -14.29 -0.28 -3.58
C VAL A 69 -13.85 0.60 -4.76
N LEU A 70 -13.38 1.81 -4.48
CA LEU A 70 -12.89 2.72 -5.51
C LEU A 70 -11.46 2.41 -5.93
N TYR A 71 -10.61 2.05 -4.96
CA TYR A 71 -9.22 1.65 -5.17
C TYR A 71 -9.08 0.13 -5.23
N TYR A 72 -9.95 -0.52 -5.99
CA TYR A 72 -10.05 -1.99 -6.06
C TYR A 72 -8.74 -2.73 -6.42
N PRO A 73 -7.79 -2.19 -7.23
CA PRO A 73 -6.54 -2.91 -7.50
C PRO A 73 -5.69 -3.12 -6.24
N VAL A 74 -5.83 -2.25 -5.23
CA VAL A 74 -5.08 -2.33 -3.96
C VAL A 74 -5.43 -3.61 -3.19
N ALA A 75 -6.66 -4.10 -3.32
CA ALA A 75 -7.12 -5.35 -2.73
C ALA A 75 -6.80 -6.60 -3.58
N GLY A 76 -6.06 -6.43 -4.68
CA GLY A 76 -5.70 -7.52 -5.58
C GLY A 76 -4.46 -8.31 -5.15
N ARG A 77 -3.95 -9.09 -6.10
CA ARG A 77 -2.66 -9.80 -6.02
C ARG A 77 -1.89 -9.62 -7.32
N LEU A 78 -0.59 -9.82 -7.29
CA LEU A 78 0.15 -9.98 -8.53
C LEU A 78 -0.16 -11.34 -9.16
N ARG A 79 -0.20 -11.37 -10.49
CA ARG A 79 -0.25 -12.60 -11.28
C ARG A 79 0.79 -12.50 -12.39
N LYS A 80 1.50 -13.60 -12.62
CA LYS A 80 2.39 -13.76 -13.77
C LYS A 80 1.73 -14.70 -14.77
N HIS A 81 1.64 -14.28 -16.03
CA HIS A 81 1.15 -15.09 -17.14
C HIS A 81 2.24 -16.02 -17.68
N ASP A 82 1.85 -17.05 -18.41
CA ASP A 82 2.76 -18.01 -19.07
C ASP A 82 3.73 -17.34 -20.06
N ASN A 83 3.30 -16.22 -20.66
CA ASN A 83 4.14 -15.39 -21.53
C ASN A 83 5.15 -14.50 -20.77
N GLY A 84 5.24 -14.65 -19.45
CA GLY A 84 6.15 -13.93 -18.58
C GLY A 84 5.66 -12.54 -18.12
N LYS A 85 4.54 -12.04 -18.63
CA LYS A 85 4.00 -10.73 -18.25
C LYS A 85 3.38 -10.77 -16.86
N THR A 86 3.72 -9.79 -16.03
CA THR A 86 3.11 -9.57 -14.73
C THR A 86 1.96 -8.57 -14.85
N GLU A 87 0.91 -8.77 -14.05
CA GLU A 87 -0.23 -7.85 -13.94
C GLU A 87 -0.79 -7.83 -12.52
N ILE A 88 -1.71 -6.91 -12.25
CA ILE A 88 -2.52 -6.92 -11.02
C ILE A 88 -3.82 -7.67 -11.31
N ASN A 89 -3.99 -8.80 -10.65
CA ASN A 89 -5.25 -9.54 -10.58
C ASN A 89 -6.17 -8.88 -9.56
N CYS A 90 -7.26 -8.26 -10.02
CA CYS A 90 -8.21 -7.53 -9.18
C CYS A 90 -9.26 -8.48 -8.59
N ASN A 91 -8.81 -9.43 -7.77
CA ASN A 91 -9.62 -10.51 -7.21
C ASN A 91 -10.26 -10.19 -5.84
N GLY A 92 -10.02 -9.00 -5.30
CA GLY A 92 -10.64 -8.56 -4.05
C GLY A 92 -10.25 -9.37 -2.82
N GLU A 93 -9.12 -10.11 -2.86
CA GLU A 93 -8.58 -10.86 -1.73
C GLU A 93 -8.16 -9.97 -0.55
N GLY A 94 -8.18 -8.64 -0.70
CA GLY A 94 -8.05 -7.70 0.40
C GLY A 94 -6.62 -7.39 0.80
N VAL A 95 -6.50 -6.57 1.84
CA VAL A 95 -5.23 -6.02 2.34
C VAL A 95 -4.96 -6.51 3.77
N LEU A 96 -3.69 -6.60 4.17
CA LEU A 96 -3.37 -6.99 5.54
C LEU A 96 -3.55 -5.79 6.49
N PHE A 97 -4.24 -6.00 7.61
CA PHE A 97 -4.36 -5.03 8.69
C PHE A 97 -3.99 -5.67 10.02
N ILE A 98 -2.90 -5.19 10.61
CA ILE A 98 -2.36 -5.62 11.90
C ILE A 98 -2.67 -4.58 12.97
N GLU A 99 -3.13 -5.06 14.12
CA GLU A 99 -3.27 -4.28 15.34
C GLU A 99 -2.21 -4.72 16.34
N ALA A 100 -1.40 -3.77 16.81
CA ALA A 100 -0.30 -4.03 17.70
C ALA A 100 -0.25 -3.02 18.87
N GLN A 101 0.49 -3.40 19.91
CA GLN A 101 0.80 -2.54 21.04
C GLN A 101 2.31 -2.51 21.29
N ALA A 102 2.83 -1.34 21.63
CA ALA A 102 4.20 -1.14 22.07
C ALA A 102 4.21 -0.79 23.56
N ASN A 103 5.12 -1.42 24.31
CA ASN A 103 5.27 -1.18 25.75
C ASN A 103 6.06 0.10 26.10
N SER A 104 6.60 0.80 25.10
CA SER A 104 7.34 2.06 25.27
C SER A 104 6.48 3.27 24.92
N ALA A 105 6.91 4.46 25.32
CA ALA A 105 6.34 5.69 24.82
C ALA A 105 6.92 6.01 23.43
N MET A 106 6.15 6.74 22.62
CA MET A 106 6.61 7.20 21.30
C MET A 106 7.75 8.21 21.42
N VAL A 107 7.84 8.97 22.52
CA VAL A 107 8.94 9.91 22.77
C VAL A 107 10.28 9.21 23.01
N ASP A 108 10.25 7.91 23.33
CA ASP A 108 11.44 7.09 23.51
C ASP A 108 12.01 6.61 22.16
N ILE A 109 11.26 6.78 21.07
CA ILE A 109 11.78 6.64 19.72
C ILE A 109 12.66 7.86 19.46
N ASN A 110 13.92 7.62 19.07
CA ASN A 110 14.98 8.61 18.86
C ASN A 110 14.61 9.68 17.79
N ASP A 111 15.61 10.34 17.21
CA ASP A 111 15.59 11.32 16.10
C ASP A 111 14.80 10.95 14.81
N PHE A 112 13.94 9.92 14.82
CA PHE A 112 13.17 9.37 13.70
C PHE A 112 14.04 8.91 12.53
N THR A 113 15.34 8.74 12.77
CA THR A 113 16.26 8.16 11.81
C THR A 113 15.92 6.68 11.59
N PRO A 114 15.90 6.20 10.33
CA PRO A 114 15.65 4.79 10.02
C PRO A 114 16.50 3.86 10.88
N SER A 115 15.84 3.01 11.67
CA SER A 115 16.49 2.12 12.62
C SER A 115 15.73 0.79 12.72
N GLN A 116 16.41 -0.26 13.19
CA GLN A 116 15.79 -1.57 13.42
C GLN A 116 14.57 -1.49 14.35
N GLN A 117 14.50 -0.47 15.22
CA GLN A 117 13.34 -0.23 16.05
C GLN A 117 12.13 0.25 15.23
N LEU A 118 12.32 1.23 14.34
CA LEU A 118 11.25 1.72 13.46
C LEU A 118 10.75 0.67 12.48
N TRP A 119 11.65 -0.20 11.98
CA TRP A 119 11.28 -1.28 11.07
C TRP A 119 10.26 -2.26 11.68
N GLN A 120 10.24 -2.44 13.01
CA GLN A 120 9.26 -3.29 13.69
C GLN A 120 7.84 -2.68 13.68
N LEU A 121 7.70 -1.37 13.39
CA LEU A 121 6.42 -0.70 13.30
C LEU A 121 5.75 -0.89 11.94
N ILE A 122 6.44 -1.49 10.97
CA ILE A 122 5.97 -1.77 9.61
C ILE A 122 5.77 -3.28 9.44
N PRO A 123 4.69 -3.74 8.79
CA PRO A 123 4.51 -5.16 8.50
C PRO A 123 5.70 -5.76 7.73
N VAL A 124 6.15 -6.94 8.18
CA VAL A 124 7.12 -7.75 7.42
C VAL A 124 6.40 -8.49 6.30
N VAL A 125 7.01 -8.53 5.12
CA VAL A 125 6.48 -9.22 3.94
C VAL A 125 7.32 -10.45 3.65
N GLU A 126 6.68 -11.61 3.53
CA GLU A 126 7.33 -12.85 3.13
C GLU A 126 7.22 -13.03 1.61
N TYR A 127 8.35 -12.89 0.91
CA TYR A 127 8.40 -12.96 -0.56
C TYR A 127 8.70 -14.36 -1.11
N SER A 128 9.14 -15.30 -0.27
CA SER A 128 9.56 -16.64 -0.71
C SER A 128 8.44 -17.51 -1.26
N ASN A 129 7.18 -17.23 -0.90
CA ASN A 129 6.00 -17.99 -1.32
C ASN A 129 5.44 -17.61 -2.70
N GLY A 130 6.15 -16.73 -3.44
CA GLY A 130 5.77 -16.30 -4.78
C GLY A 130 4.92 -15.03 -4.79
N ILE A 131 4.81 -14.39 -5.96
CA ILE A 131 4.27 -13.02 -6.07
C ILE A 131 2.77 -12.90 -5.74
N SER A 132 2.04 -14.01 -5.83
CA SER A 132 0.60 -14.05 -5.55
C SER A 132 0.29 -14.25 -4.06
N SER A 133 1.28 -14.55 -3.22
CA SER A 133 1.04 -14.95 -1.83
C SER A 133 0.86 -13.77 -0.88
N TYR A 134 1.36 -12.59 -1.23
CA TYR A 134 1.30 -11.40 -0.38
C TYR A 134 0.29 -10.37 -0.87
N PRO A 135 -0.40 -9.66 0.04
CA PRO A 135 -1.20 -8.49 -0.31
C PRO A 135 -0.34 -7.38 -0.91
N LEU A 136 -0.95 -6.51 -1.71
CA LEU A 136 -0.26 -5.34 -2.29
C LEU A 136 -0.20 -4.14 -1.32
N LEU A 137 -1.02 -4.18 -0.27
CA LEU A 137 -1.01 -3.23 0.84
C LEU A 137 -1.02 -4.00 2.16
N LEU A 138 -0.10 -3.62 3.05
CA LEU A 138 -0.04 -4.07 4.42
C LEU A 138 -0.05 -2.86 5.34
N LEU A 139 -0.83 -2.92 6.41
CA LEU A 139 -1.00 -1.86 7.40
C LEU A 139 -0.76 -2.42 8.80
N GLN A 140 -0.05 -1.67 9.63
CA GLN A 140 0.08 -1.95 11.06
C GLN A 140 -0.24 -0.69 11.87
N VAL A 141 -1.27 -0.78 12.71
CA VAL A 141 -1.58 0.24 13.71
C VAL A 141 -0.99 -0.19 15.04
N THR A 142 0.04 0.52 15.50
CA THR A 142 0.68 0.24 16.80
C THR A 142 0.32 1.33 17.81
N LYS A 143 -0.34 0.95 18.90
CA LYS A 143 -0.63 1.85 20.03
C LYS A 143 0.51 1.83 21.04
N PHE A 144 1.05 2.99 21.39
CA PHE A 144 2.13 3.15 22.38
C PHE A 144 1.58 3.33 23.79
N ALA A 145 2.42 3.06 24.80
CA ALA A 145 2.04 3.22 26.22
C ALA A 145 1.64 4.66 26.58
N CYS A 146 2.17 5.66 25.86
CA CYS A 146 1.81 7.08 26.03
C CYS A 146 0.52 7.50 25.31
N GLY A 147 -0.20 6.57 24.68
CA GLY A 147 -1.42 6.85 23.90
C GLY A 147 -1.17 7.33 22.47
N GLY A 148 0.09 7.58 22.07
CA GLY A 148 0.44 7.84 20.68
C GLY A 148 0.24 6.61 19.79
N VAL A 149 0.12 6.83 18.48
CA VAL A 149 -0.09 5.76 17.50
C VAL A 149 0.87 5.88 16.32
N SER A 150 1.42 4.76 15.86
CA SER A 150 2.04 4.68 14.54
C SER A 150 1.15 3.95 13.55
N LEU A 151 1.20 4.39 12.29
CA LEU A 151 0.69 3.66 11.15
C LEU A 151 1.88 3.28 10.26
N GLY A 152 2.29 2.01 10.34
CA GLY A 152 3.28 1.44 9.44
C GLY A 152 2.61 0.85 8.20
N ILE A 153 3.22 1.06 7.05
CA ILE A 153 2.63 0.75 5.75
C ILE A 153 3.67 0.04 4.90
N GLY A 154 3.30 -1.12 4.35
CA GLY A 154 3.97 -1.71 3.20
C GLY A 154 3.10 -1.45 1.98
N TRP A 155 3.54 -0.56 1.09
CA TRP A 155 2.85 -0.25 -0.17
C TRP A 155 3.61 -0.87 -1.34
N HIS A 156 3.03 -1.84 -2.05
CA HIS A 156 3.71 -2.41 -3.20
C HIS A 156 3.85 -1.34 -4.30
N HIS A 157 5.09 -1.02 -4.68
CA HIS A 157 5.38 0.11 -5.57
C HIS A 157 4.74 -0.02 -6.97
N ILE A 158 4.33 -1.24 -7.34
CA ILE A 158 3.64 -1.58 -8.60
C ILE A 158 2.20 -1.03 -8.68
N LEU A 159 1.60 -0.71 -7.53
CA LEU A 159 0.27 -0.12 -7.45
C LEU A 159 0.27 1.31 -7.99
N ALA A 160 1.21 2.13 -7.51
CA ALA A 160 1.45 3.48 -7.96
C ALA A 160 2.74 4.05 -7.34
N ASP A 161 3.21 5.16 -7.90
CA ASP A 161 4.23 6.00 -7.29
C ASP A 161 3.75 6.72 -6.01
N GLY A 162 4.60 7.60 -5.47
CA GLY A 162 4.28 8.38 -4.28
C GLY A 162 3.04 9.28 -4.41
N VAL A 163 2.73 9.79 -5.60
CA VAL A 163 1.54 10.63 -5.81
C VAL A 163 0.28 9.77 -5.76
N GLY A 164 0.28 8.62 -6.44
CA GLY A 164 -0.85 7.69 -6.38
C GLY A 164 -1.07 7.12 -4.98
N PHE A 165 0.02 6.79 -4.27
CA PHE A 165 -0.03 6.41 -2.86
C PHE A 165 -0.65 7.52 -1.98
N THR A 166 -0.19 8.76 -2.14
CA THR A 166 -0.70 9.91 -1.38
C THR A 166 -2.19 10.12 -1.62
N ASN A 167 -2.65 10.00 -2.87
CA ASN A 167 -4.07 10.08 -3.21
C ASN A 167 -4.89 8.98 -2.51
N PHE A 168 -4.39 7.74 -2.47
CA PHE A 168 -5.05 6.66 -1.72
C PHE A 168 -5.14 6.97 -0.21
N MET A 169 -4.05 7.46 0.40
CA MET A 169 -4.04 7.80 1.82
C MET A 169 -4.98 8.96 2.15
N ILE A 170 -5.05 9.99 1.30
CA ILE A 170 -6.00 11.11 1.44
C ILE A 170 -7.44 10.60 1.32
N ALA A 171 -7.73 9.78 0.29
CA ALA A 171 -9.05 9.19 0.10
C ALA A 171 -9.49 8.38 1.33
N TRP A 172 -8.63 7.51 1.84
CA TRP A 172 -8.92 6.72 3.03
C TRP A 172 -9.15 7.62 4.26
N GLY A 173 -8.27 8.60 4.49
CA GLY A 173 -8.41 9.56 5.59
C GLY A 173 -9.63 10.47 5.47
N ASN A 174 -10.13 10.74 4.26
CA ASN A 174 -11.37 11.47 4.04
C ASN A 174 -12.58 10.63 4.46
N ILE A 175 -12.64 9.36 4.06
CA ILE A 175 -13.74 8.45 4.45
C ILE A 175 -13.78 8.29 5.98
N VAL A 176 -12.62 8.11 6.63
CA VAL A 176 -12.52 8.04 8.10
C VAL A 176 -13.16 9.27 8.77
N ARG A 177 -13.06 10.44 8.13
CA ARG A 177 -13.59 11.72 8.62
C ARG A 177 -15.01 12.03 8.13
N GLY A 178 -15.63 11.15 7.36
CA GLY A 178 -16.93 11.40 6.73
C GLY A 178 -16.89 12.50 5.65
N LEU A 179 -15.73 12.74 5.05
CA LEU A 179 -15.53 13.73 4.00
C LEU A 179 -15.63 13.08 2.60
N PRO A 180 -15.93 13.87 1.55
CA PRO A 180 -15.85 13.40 0.17
C PRO A 180 -14.46 12.86 -0.17
N ILE A 181 -14.41 11.80 -0.97
CA ILE A 181 -13.17 11.09 -1.32
C ILE A 181 -12.22 11.95 -2.16
N GLY A 182 -12.76 12.94 -2.88
CA GLY A 182 -12.00 13.83 -3.75
C GLY A 182 -12.05 13.36 -5.20
N ILE A 183 -10.91 13.40 -5.88
CA ILE A 183 -10.79 13.03 -7.30
C ILE A 183 -10.84 11.49 -7.43
N PRO A 184 -11.77 10.92 -8.21
CA PRO A 184 -11.82 9.48 -8.45
C PRO A 184 -10.51 8.96 -9.08
N PRO A 185 -10.01 7.79 -8.69
CA PRO A 185 -8.82 7.22 -9.32
C PRO A 185 -9.13 6.77 -10.75
N SER A 186 -8.13 6.90 -11.63
CA SER A 186 -8.11 6.25 -12.94
C SER A 186 -7.07 5.13 -12.94
N PHE A 187 -7.44 3.97 -13.47
CA PHE A 187 -6.55 2.81 -13.59
C PHE A 187 -6.25 2.45 -15.05
N ASP A 188 -6.61 3.32 -16.00
CA ASP A 188 -6.22 3.15 -17.40
C ASP A 188 -4.73 3.46 -17.58
N ARG A 189 -3.91 2.42 -17.50
CA ARG A 189 -2.46 2.51 -17.70
C ARG A 189 -2.07 2.52 -19.18
N THR A 190 -3.01 2.31 -20.10
CA THR A 190 -2.71 2.24 -21.54
C THR A 190 -2.25 3.57 -22.11
N ILE A 191 -2.53 4.68 -21.43
CA ILE A 191 -1.97 6.01 -21.75
C ILE A 191 -0.44 6.04 -21.69
N LEU A 192 0.19 5.09 -20.97
CA LEU A 192 1.63 4.89 -20.87
C LEU A 192 2.12 3.75 -21.79
N SER A 193 1.27 3.24 -22.68
CA SER A 193 1.68 2.22 -23.64
C SER A 193 2.74 2.76 -24.59
N HIS A 194 3.71 1.91 -24.91
CA HIS A 194 4.67 2.26 -25.94
C HIS A 194 3.97 2.30 -27.31
N ARG A 195 4.52 3.10 -28.23
CA ARG A 195 4.05 3.12 -29.62
C ARG A 195 4.32 1.76 -30.28
N VAL A 196 3.47 1.39 -31.23
CA VAL A 196 3.63 0.20 -32.07
C VAL A 196 3.54 0.64 -33.54
N PRO A 197 4.65 0.62 -34.30
CA PRO A 197 6.01 0.22 -33.90
C PRO A 197 6.66 1.23 -32.95
N PRO A 198 7.73 0.84 -32.21
CA PRO A 198 8.53 1.79 -31.45
C PRO A 198 9.12 2.85 -32.38
N THR A 199 8.90 4.14 -32.08
CA THR A 199 9.45 5.26 -32.85
C THR A 199 10.31 6.15 -31.95
N PRO A 200 11.52 5.71 -31.53
CA PRO A 200 12.42 6.55 -30.75
C PRO A 200 12.85 7.74 -31.59
N THR A 201 12.64 8.96 -31.09
CA THR A 201 13.10 10.20 -31.75
C THR A 201 14.49 10.63 -31.30
N ILE A 202 14.99 10.03 -30.21
CA ILE A 202 16.30 10.29 -29.63
C ILE A 202 17.11 8.99 -29.73
N HIS A 203 18.34 9.12 -30.23
CA HIS A 203 19.29 8.02 -30.24
C HIS A 203 19.77 7.76 -28.81
N HIS A 204 19.43 6.59 -28.26
CA HIS A 204 19.87 6.19 -26.93
C HIS A 204 21.05 5.23 -27.07
N THR A 205 22.28 5.73 -26.88
CA THR A 205 23.53 4.94 -27.03
C THR A 205 23.57 3.70 -26.13
N ASN A 206 22.82 3.70 -25.03
CA ASN A 206 22.72 2.57 -24.11
C ASN A 206 21.84 1.42 -24.64
N MET A 207 21.15 1.65 -25.76
CA MET A 207 20.30 0.66 -26.45
C MET A 207 20.97 0.12 -27.72
N ASP A 208 22.20 0.55 -28.01
CA ASP A 208 22.98 0.02 -29.12
C ASP A 208 23.34 -1.45 -28.85
N PRO A 209 23.31 -2.32 -29.87
CA PRO A 209 23.77 -3.69 -29.70
C PRO A 209 25.22 -3.68 -29.21
N HIS A 210 25.50 -4.42 -28.13
CA HIS A 210 26.86 -4.56 -27.63
C HIS A 210 27.75 -5.10 -28.77
N PRO A 211 28.92 -4.49 -29.02
CA PRO A 211 29.83 -5.01 -30.03
C PRO A 211 30.25 -6.43 -29.66
N HIS A 212 30.10 -7.34 -30.62
CA HIS A 212 30.48 -8.75 -30.54
C HIS A 212 31.99 -8.94 -30.34
#